data_AF-A0A3M1I078-F1
#
_entry.id   AF-A0A3M1I078-F1
#
_cell.length_a   1.000
_cell.length_b   1.000
_cell.length_c   1.000
_cell.angle_alpha   90.00
_cell.angle_beta   90.00
_cell.angle_gamma   90.00
#
_symmetry.space_group_name_H-M   'P 1'
#
loop_
_entity.id
_entity.type
_entity.pdbx_description
1 polymer ?
#
loop_
_entity_poly.entity_id
_entity_poly.type
_entity_poly.pdbx_seq_one_letter_code
_entity_poly.pdbx_strand_id
1 'polypeptide(L)'
;MRERKRGFSIVEALVAMAIVAVVLLALAMLLAHNIRTNQASRERLDAAQAAREILADYASKITAGSLACTVRTVCSYQGSYKGFSYTVYAKNNGSSWTLRVRLQP
;
A
#
# COMPACT_ATOMS: atom_id res chain seq x y z
N MET A 1 48.30 -45.13 1.46
CA MET A 1 47.28 -44.57 2.38
C MET A 1 45.91 -44.76 1.74
N ARG A 2 45.07 -45.66 2.27
CA ARG A 2 43.72 -45.92 1.73
C ARG A 2 42.73 -45.03 2.47
N GLU A 3 42.23 -44.00 1.80
CA GLU A 3 41.11 -43.19 2.30
C GLU A 3 39.86 -44.09 2.40
N ARG A 4 39.38 -44.32 3.63
CA ARG A 4 38.08 -44.96 3.83
C ARG A 4 36.99 -43.95 3.45
N LYS A 5 36.39 -44.12 2.27
CA LYS A 5 35.15 -43.42 1.92
C LYS A 5 34.03 -43.94 2.83
N ARG A 6 33.68 -43.17 3.88
CA ARG A 6 32.50 -43.44 4.69
C ARG A 6 31.26 -43.13 3.84
N GLY A 7 30.42 -44.14 3.62
CA GLY A 7 29.14 -43.98 2.93
C GLY A 7 28.11 -43.29 3.82
N PHE A 8 27.16 -42.60 3.18
CA PHE A 8 26.08 -41.89 3.85
C PHE A 8 25.09 -42.87 4.50
N SER A 9 24.75 -42.66 5.77
CA SER A 9 23.82 -43.50 6.50
C SER A 9 22.36 -43.23 6.09
N ILE A 10 21.51 -44.27 6.06
CA ILE A 10 20.05 -44.10 5.86
C ILE A 10 19.45 -43.16 6.93
N VAL A 11 19.97 -43.24 8.16
CA VAL A 11 19.54 -42.36 9.25
C VAL A 11 19.93 -40.90 8.97
N GLU A 12 21.12 -40.64 8.41
CA GLU A 12 21.50 -39.28 8.01
C GLU A 12 20.58 -38.73 6.92
N ALA A 13 20.14 -39.57 5.97
CA ALA A 13 19.21 -39.15 4.92
C ALA A 13 17.83 -38.79 5.48
N LEU A 14 17.30 -39.58 6.41
CA LEU A 14 16.02 -39.31 7.06
C LEU A 14 16.07 -38.02 7.89
N VAL A 15 17.17 -37.82 8.63
CA VAL A 15 17.38 -36.60 9.42
C VAL A 15 17.52 -35.38 8.49
N ALA A 16 18.28 -35.49 7.40
CA ALA A 16 18.43 -34.41 6.43
C ALA A 16 17.08 -34.02 5.80
N MET A 17 16.25 -35.00 5.41
CA MET A 17 14.91 -34.73 4.88
C MET A 17 14.01 -34.07 5.93
N ALA A 18 14.07 -34.51 7.19
CA ALA A 18 13.31 -33.89 8.27
C ALA A 18 13.70 -32.41 8.48
N ILE A 19 15.00 -32.11 8.48
CA ILE A 19 15.50 -30.74 8.59
C ILE A 19 15.02 -29.90 7.40
N VAL A 20 15.14 -30.41 6.17
CA VAL A 20 14.67 -29.71 4.97
C VAL A 20 13.17 -29.43 5.05
N ALA A 21 12.36 -30.37 5.51
CA ALA A 21 10.92 -30.17 5.66
C ALA A 21 10.59 -29.03 6.65
N VAL A 22 11.29 -28.97 7.79
CA VAL A 22 11.11 -27.90 8.78
C VAL A 22 11.55 -26.53 8.20
N VAL A 23 12.65 -26.49 7.47
CA VAL A 23 13.14 -25.26 6.82
C VAL A 23 12.16 -24.75 5.77
N LEU A 24 11.64 -25.63 4.91
CA LEU A 24 10.65 -25.27 3.89
C LEU A 24 9.35 -24.74 4.52
N LEU A 25 8.93 -25.34 5.64
CA LEU A 25 7.76 -24.87 6.37
C LEU A 25 7.95 -23.45 6.93
N ALA A 26 9.12 -23.16 7.49
CA ALA A 26 9.45 -21.82 7.97
C ALA A 26 9.47 -20.78 6.84
N LEU A 27 10.05 -21.13 5.69
CA LEU A 27 10.08 -20.26 4.50
C LEU A 27 8.67 -19.99 3.96
N ALA A 28 7.78 -20.99 3.97
CA ALA A 28 6.40 -20.83 3.53
C ALA A 28 5.63 -19.79 4.38
N MET A 29 5.80 -19.83 5.71
CA MET A 29 5.19 -18.84 6.61
C MET A 29 5.73 -17.43 6.35
N LEU A 30 7.04 -17.30 6.14
CA LEU A 30 7.67 -16.01 5.85
C LEU A 30 7.19 -15.43 4.52
N LEU A 31 7.04 -16.27 3.49
CA LEU A 31 6.51 -15.84 2.19
C LEU A 31 5.07 -15.35 2.31
N ALA A 32 4.19 -16.11 2.99
CA ALA A 32 2.80 -15.73 3.19
C ALA A 32 2.68 -14.39 3.94
N HIS A 33 3.54 -14.15 4.94
CA HIS A 33 3.59 -12.88 5.65
C HIS A 33 4.04 -11.74 4.74
N ASN A 34 5.08 -11.93 3.92
CA ASN A 34 5.57 -10.92 2.98
C ASN A 34 4.52 -10.53 1.93
N ILE A 35 3.73 -11.48 1.42
CA ILE A 35 2.68 -11.18 0.44
C ILE A 35 1.62 -10.26 1.05
N ARG A 36 1.13 -10.58 2.25
CA ARG A 36 0.12 -9.78 2.95
C ARG A 36 0.62 -8.36 3.24
N THR A 37 1.86 -8.24 3.71
CA THR A 37 2.47 -6.93 3.99
C THR A 37 2.67 -6.10 2.72
N ASN A 38 3.04 -6.75 1.60
CA ASN A 38 3.17 -6.06 0.31
C ASN A 38 1.82 -5.65 -0.26
N GLN A 39 0.77 -6.46 -0.13
CA GLN A 39 -0.59 -6.09 -0.54
C GLN A 39 -1.09 -4.85 0.21
N ALA A 40 -0.96 -4.84 1.54
CA ALA A 40 -1.33 -3.67 2.35
C ALA A 40 -0.50 -2.42 1.98
N SER A 41 0.75 -2.60 1.58
CA SER A 41 1.60 -1.49 1.11
C SER A 41 1.14 -0.96 -0.25
N ARG A 42 0.76 -1.83 -1.18
CA ARG A 42 0.22 -1.44 -2.49
C ARG A 42 -1.09 -0.67 -2.36
N GLU A 43 -2.03 -1.14 -1.54
CA GLU A 43 -3.29 -0.44 -1.29
C GLU A 43 -3.07 0.99 -0.76
N ARG A 44 -2.08 1.16 0.15
CA ARG A 44 -1.71 2.49 0.66
C ARG A 44 -1.08 3.38 -0.40
N LEU A 45 -0.25 2.82 -1.29
CA LEU A 45 0.35 3.55 -2.40
C LEU A 45 -0.71 3.96 -3.43
N ASP A 46 -1.63 3.07 -3.76
CA ASP A 46 -2.74 3.33 -4.68
C ASP A 46 -3.66 4.43 -4.13
N ALA A 47 -4.03 4.35 -2.85
CA ALA A 47 -4.80 5.39 -2.17
C ALA A 47 -4.05 6.74 -2.14
N ALA A 48 -2.75 6.73 -1.84
CA ALA A 48 -1.94 7.94 -1.84
C ALA A 48 -1.82 8.57 -3.23
N GLN A 49 -1.69 7.75 -4.29
CA GLN A 49 -1.65 8.23 -5.66
C GLN A 49 -3.01 8.80 -6.09
N ALA A 50 -4.11 8.10 -5.80
CA ALA A 50 -5.46 8.58 -6.05
C ALA A 50 -5.71 9.93 -5.34
N ALA A 51 -5.33 10.04 -4.07
CA ALA A 51 -5.41 11.29 -3.31
C ALA A 51 -4.64 12.43 -4.00
N ARG A 52 -3.42 12.19 -4.48
CA ARG A 52 -2.60 13.20 -5.16
C ARG A 52 -3.26 13.68 -6.47
N GLU A 53 -3.76 12.76 -7.28
CA GLU A 53 -4.41 13.07 -8.55
C GLU A 53 -5.71 13.86 -8.32
N ILE A 54 -6.53 13.46 -7.34
CA ILE A 54 -7.74 14.20 -6.95
C ILE A 54 -7.37 15.62 -6.50
N LEU A 55 -6.38 15.76 -5.62
CA LEU A 55 -5.96 17.08 -5.13
C LEU A 55 -5.42 17.97 -6.25
N ALA A 56 -4.69 17.42 -7.22
CA ALA A 56 -4.19 18.15 -8.37
C ALA A 56 -5.33 18.63 -9.29
N ASP A 57 -6.32 17.78 -9.56
CA ASP A 57 -7.53 18.16 -10.31
C ASP A 57 -8.28 19.29 -9.59
N TYR A 58 -8.51 19.17 -8.28
CA TYR A 58 -9.17 20.21 -7.50
C TYR A 58 -8.38 21.50 -7.42
N ALA A 59 -7.05 21.44 -7.31
CA ALA A 59 -6.20 22.63 -7.35
C ALA A 59 -6.38 23.39 -8.68
N SER A 60 -6.44 22.68 -9.81
CA SER A 60 -6.70 23.30 -11.12
C SER A 60 -8.09 23.93 -11.22
N LYS A 61 -9.10 23.31 -10.58
CA LYS A 61 -10.48 23.82 -10.56
C LYS A 61 -10.63 25.07 -9.70
N ILE A 62 -9.86 25.18 -8.61
CA ILE A 62 -9.75 26.39 -7.80
C ILE A 62 -9.15 27.53 -8.63
N THR A 63 -8.02 27.29 -9.30
CA THR A 63 -7.35 28.35 -10.08
C THR A 63 -8.15 28.77 -11.30
N ALA A 64 -8.93 27.87 -11.89
CA ALA A 64 -9.87 28.17 -12.97
C ALA A 64 -11.14 28.93 -12.51
N GLY A 65 -11.33 29.15 -11.20
CA GLY A 65 -12.53 29.81 -10.66
C GLY A 65 -13.82 28.98 -10.79
N SER A 66 -13.69 27.69 -11.12
CA SER A 66 -14.82 26.80 -11.40
C SER A 66 -15.51 26.23 -10.15
N LEU A 67 -14.92 26.43 -8.98
CA LEU A 67 -15.50 25.99 -7.71
C LEU A 67 -16.27 27.14 -7.07
N ALA A 68 -17.56 26.92 -6.81
CA ALA A 68 -18.47 27.86 -6.15
C ALA A 68 -18.15 28.09 -4.65
N CYS A 69 -16.91 27.88 -4.23
CA CYS A 69 -16.48 28.09 -2.86
C CYS A 69 -16.27 29.57 -2.57
N THR A 70 -17.26 30.18 -1.92
CA THR A 70 -17.18 31.57 -1.46
C THR A 70 -16.20 31.73 -0.30
N VAL A 71 -15.65 32.94 -0.17
CA VAL A 71 -14.62 33.32 0.80
C VAL A 71 -15.03 32.94 2.23
N ARG A 72 -14.10 32.33 2.99
CA ARG A 72 -14.18 31.99 4.43
C ARG A 72 -15.01 30.77 4.84
N THR A 73 -15.55 30.00 3.90
CA THR A 73 -16.30 28.76 4.19
C THR A 73 -15.50 27.51 3.79
N VAL A 74 -15.61 26.44 4.57
CA VAL A 74 -15.08 25.11 4.17
C VAL A 74 -16.08 24.46 3.23
N CYS A 75 -15.65 24.16 2.01
CA CYS A 75 -16.48 23.39 1.09
C CYS A 75 -16.08 21.92 1.12
N SER A 76 -17.06 21.04 1.01
CA SER A 76 -16.85 19.62 0.79
C SER A 76 -17.37 19.21 -0.58
N TYR A 77 -16.56 18.50 -1.35
CA TYR A 77 -16.99 17.86 -2.58
C TYR A 77 -16.82 16.36 -2.47
N GLN A 78 -17.81 15.62 -2.91
CA GLN A 78 -17.78 14.16 -2.87
C GLN A 78 -17.74 13.60 -4.29
N GLY A 79 -17.13 12.44 -4.43
CA GLY A 79 -17.06 11.73 -5.70
C GLY A 79 -16.47 10.35 -5.56
N SER A 80 -16.26 9.70 -6.71
CA SER A 80 -15.57 8.43 -6.80
C SER A 80 -14.41 8.54 -7.78
N TYR A 81 -13.26 7.98 -7.42
CA TYR A 81 -12.07 7.96 -8.26
C TYR A 81 -11.29 6.67 -8.05
N LYS A 82 -11.05 5.92 -9.13
CA LYS A 82 -10.29 4.66 -9.13
C LYS A 82 -10.75 3.67 -8.03
N GLY A 83 -12.07 3.55 -7.84
CA GLY A 83 -12.67 2.65 -6.86
C GLY A 83 -12.76 3.21 -5.44
N PHE A 84 -12.15 4.37 -5.15
CA PHE A 84 -12.28 5.03 -3.85
C PHE A 84 -13.43 6.02 -3.87
N SER A 85 -14.25 6.01 -2.82
CA SER A 85 -15.13 7.14 -2.51
C SER A 85 -14.30 8.22 -1.83
N TYR A 86 -14.43 9.48 -2.26
CA TYR A 86 -13.63 10.56 -1.72
C TYR A 86 -14.47 11.75 -1.28
N THR A 87 -14.00 12.46 -0.26
CA THR A 87 -14.46 13.80 0.10
C THR A 87 -13.28 14.76 0.11
N VAL A 88 -13.31 15.79 -0.73
CA VAL A 88 -12.34 16.89 -0.74
C VAL A 88 -12.88 18.04 0.07
N TYR A 89 -12.13 18.48 1.08
CA TYR A 89 -12.37 19.69 1.84
C TYR A 89 -11.46 20.80 1.34
N ALA A 90 -12.04 21.85 0.80
CA ALA A 90 -11.34 23.06 0.39
C ALA A 90 -11.60 24.17 1.41
N LYS A 91 -10.54 24.76 1.94
CA LYS A 91 -10.62 25.92 2.85
C LYS A 91 -9.82 27.07 2.28
N ASN A 92 -10.47 28.21 2.06
CA ASN A 92 -9.80 29.45 1.70
C ASN A 92 -9.31 30.17 2.96
N ASN A 93 -8.01 30.44 3.06
CA ASN A 93 -7.37 31.17 4.16
C ASN A 93 -7.06 32.64 3.81
N GLY A 94 -7.71 33.21 2.78
CA GLY A 94 -7.50 34.57 2.30
C GLY A 94 -6.64 34.60 1.04
N SER A 95 -5.32 34.36 1.19
CA SER A 95 -4.34 34.36 0.08
C SER A 95 -3.90 32.97 -0.36
N SER A 96 -4.37 31.91 0.32
CA SER A 96 -3.97 30.53 0.05
C SER A 96 -5.13 29.56 0.31
N TRP A 97 -5.12 28.43 -0.41
CA TRP A 97 -6.10 27.36 -0.26
C TRP A 97 -5.46 26.16 0.44
N THR A 98 -6.17 25.62 1.43
CA THR A 98 -5.85 24.32 2.01
C THR A 98 -6.83 23.28 1.48
N LEU A 99 -6.30 22.27 0.81
CA LEU A 99 -7.05 21.12 0.34
C LEU A 99 -6.76 19.91 1.24
N ARG A 100 -7.80 19.18 1.65
CA ARG A 100 -7.69 17.90 2.35
C ARG A 100 -8.58 16.90 1.66
N VAL A 101 -8.07 15.71 1.37
CA VAL A 101 -8.87 14.62 0.81
C VAL A 101 -9.02 13.51 1.84
N ARG A 102 -10.24 13.02 2.00
CA ARG A 102 -10.56 11.82 2.76
C ARG A 102 -10.96 10.75 1.77
N LEU A 103 -10.26 9.63 1.78
CA LEU A 103 -10.59 8.45 0.99
C LEU A 103 -11.30 7.42 1.86
N GLN A 104 -12.29 6.77 1.27
CA GLN A 104 -12.96 5.59 1.81
C GLN A 104 -12.86 4.49 0.73
N PRO A 105 -12.27 3.32 1.08
CA PRO A 105 -12.26 2.17 0.19
C PRO A 105 -13.67 1.61 -0.03
#